data_AF-A0A542LNL5-F1
#
_entry.id   AF-A0A542LNL5-F1
#
_cell.length_a   1.000
_cell.length_b   1.000
_cell.length_c   1.000
_cell.angle_alpha   90.00
_cell.angle_beta   90.00
_cell.angle_gamma   90.00
#
_symmetry.space_group_name_H-M   'P 1'
#
loop_
_entity.id
_entity.type
_entity.pdbx_description
1 polymer ?
#
loop_
_entity_poly.entity_id
_entity_poly.type
_entity_poly.pdbx_seq_one_letter_code
_entity_poly.pdbx_strand_id
1 'polypeptide(L)'
;MHRLLTLVLLHILCGCATAAAALPYALDATEVRDVHARALDRDYQLFVALPDSYRASSKRYPVLFVTDAAYAFPVARSIAQRLARHAGLEEAIVVGLSYAKGDSPAYSRRRDYTPTVPAAGGYTSDMAGRAPAFGEADGYGRFIANEVFPLIATLYRADMQRKIFVGHSYGSLLGVHLLLTRPATFEHYILGSPSLWFDRGVLFGREQAYASAHHDMRASVYFGIGGRETLAPGQKRSRSEEDADMVADLREFDAALRAHRYPGLETRLEVFAGEDHASVFPFLFTHGLRAYLKKER
;
A
#
# COMPACT_ATOMS: atom_id res chain seq x y z
N MET A 1 60.95 59.29 34.85
CA MET A 1 61.37 58.58 33.62
C MET A 1 60.31 57.55 33.27
N HIS A 2 59.79 57.66 32.06
CA HIS A 2 58.58 57.03 31.53
C HIS A 2 58.56 55.50 31.59
N ARG A 3 57.40 54.91 31.88
CA ARG A 3 57.07 53.54 31.45
C ARG A 3 55.78 53.57 30.63
N LEU A 4 55.95 53.06 29.41
CA LEU A 4 55.05 52.99 28.27
C LEU A 4 53.75 52.24 28.57
N LEU A 5 52.63 52.77 28.07
CA LEU A 5 51.40 52.01 27.85
C LEU A 5 51.63 50.94 26.77
N THR A 6 51.17 49.71 27.02
CA THR A 6 50.96 48.72 25.96
C THR A 6 49.48 48.35 25.98
N LEU A 7 48.74 48.92 25.03
CA LEU A 7 47.32 48.65 24.80
C LEU A 7 47.22 47.31 24.05
N VAL A 8 46.78 46.25 24.72
CA VAL A 8 46.51 44.95 24.07
C VAL A 8 45.12 45.01 23.46
N LEU A 9 45.06 45.10 22.14
CA LEU A 9 43.82 45.07 21.37
C LEU A 9 43.32 43.62 21.27
N LEU A 10 42.41 43.22 22.17
CA LEU A 10 41.79 41.90 22.15
C LEU A 10 40.82 41.82 20.96
N HIS A 11 41.25 41.20 19.86
CA HIS A 11 40.35 40.85 18.76
C HIS A 11 39.42 39.74 19.23
N ILE A 12 38.18 40.10 19.56
CA ILE A 12 37.09 39.15 19.77
C ILE A 12 36.76 38.55 18.41
N LEU A 13 37.35 37.39 18.12
CA LEU A 13 36.89 36.50 17.05
C LEU A 13 35.48 36.04 17.42
N CYS A 14 34.48 36.73 16.86
CA CYS A 14 33.09 36.29 16.89
C CYS A 14 33.01 35.00 16.06
N GLY A 15 33.19 33.86 16.74
CA GLY A 15 32.98 32.55 16.14
C GLY A 15 31.49 32.41 15.82
N CYS A 16 31.12 32.64 14.57
CA CYS A 16 29.84 32.18 14.05
C CYS A 16 29.80 30.66 14.15
N ALA A 17 29.26 30.13 15.25
CA ALA A 17 28.89 28.73 15.33
C ALA A 17 27.78 28.48 14.31
N THR A 18 28.14 27.89 13.17
CA THR A 18 27.17 27.34 12.24
C THR A 18 26.39 26.26 12.98
N ALA A 19 25.12 26.51 13.27
CA ALA A 19 24.25 25.50 13.86
C ALA A 19 24.26 24.27 12.95
N ALA A 20 24.67 23.13 13.49
CA ALA A 20 24.64 21.87 12.75
C ALA A 20 23.21 21.61 12.27
N ALA A 21 23.04 21.29 10.99
CA ALA A 21 21.74 20.98 10.43
C ALA A 21 21.08 19.83 11.22
N ALA A 22 19.79 19.94 11.49
CA ALA A 22 19.04 18.89 12.19
C ALA A 22 19.13 17.57 11.41
N LEU A 23 19.36 16.47 12.12
CA LEU A 23 19.38 15.14 11.52
C LEU A 23 17.94 14.64 11.29
N PRO A 24 17.66 13.99 10.15
CA PRO A 24 16.36 13.38 9.92
C PRO A 24 16.12 12.22 10.90
N TYR A 25 14.85 11.98 11.24
CA TYR A 25 14.46 10.81 12.04
C TYR A 25 14.43 9.55 11.16
N ALA A 26 15.27 8.58 11.50
CA ALA A 26 15.26 7.26 10.85
C ALA A 26 14.41 6.27 11.65
N LEU A 27 13.68 5.42 10.95
CA LEU A 27 12.88 4.37 11.60
C LEU A 27 13.76 3.16 11.85
N ASP A 28 13.85 2.73 13.12
CA ASP A 28 14.66 1.57 13.49
C ASP A 28 14.21 0.28 12.79
N ALA A 29 15.19 -0.61 12.54
CA ALA A 29 14.99 -1.89 11.87
C ALA A 29 14.31 -1.77 10.48
N THR A 30 14.50 -0.64 9.81
CA THR A 30 14.08 -0.44 8.42
C THR A 30 15.26 -0.33 7.48
N GLU A 31 15.04 -0.72 6.24
CA GLU A 31 16.00 -0.62 5.14
C GLU A 31 15.30 -0.38 3.80
N VAL A 32 16.06 0.11 2.83
CA VAL A 32 15.58 0.31 1.46
C VAL A 32 16.35 -0.62 0.53
N ARG A 33 15.62 -1.35 -0.32
CA ARG A 33 16.20 -2.21 -1.36
C ARG A 33 15.79 -1.68 -2.73
N ASP A 34 16.78 -1.42 -3.57
CA ASP A 34 16.53 -1.11 -4.96
C ASP A 34 16.22 -2.41 -5.72
N VAL A 35 15.26 -2.34 -6.63
CA VAL A 35 14.88 -3.46 -7.50
C VAL A 35 14.59 -2.95 -8.90
N HIS A 36 15.23 -3.57 -9.88
CA HIS A 36 14.96 -3.31 -11.29
C HIS A 36 13.87 -4.26 -11.79
N ALA A 37 12.74 -3.72 -12.25
CA ALA A 37 11.65 -4.48 -12.85
C ALA A 37 11.97 -4.76 -14.32
N ARG A 38 12.61 -5.89 -14.62
CA ARG A 38 13.16 -6.19 -15.96
C ARG A 38 12.12 -6.13 -17.06
N ALA A 39 10.91 -6.64 -16.80
CA ALA A 39 9.85 -6.66 -17.80
C ALA A 39 9.21 -5.28 -18.05
N LEU A 40 9.33 -4.37 -17.08
CA LEU A 40 8.80 -3.01 -17.15
C LEU A 40 9.87 -1.96 -17.49
N ASP A 41 11.13 -2.40 -17.54
CA ASP A 41 12.34 -1.61 -17.78
C ASP A 41 12.41 -0.33 -16.94
N ARG A 42 12.27 -0.48 -15.62
CA ARG A 42 12.33 0.64 -14.67
C ARG A 42 12.69 0.19 -13.27
N ASP A 43 13.23 1.12 -12.48
CA ASP A 43 13.65 0.86 -11.11
C ASP A 43 12.58 1.26 -10.10
N TYR A 44 12.45 0.46 -9.05
CA TYR A 44 11.62 0.72 -7.88
C TYR A 44 12.45 0.62 -6.61
N GLN A 45 11.84 1.04 -5.50
CA GLN A 45 12.36 0.78 -4.17
C GLN A 45 11.38 -0.05 -3.36
N LEU A 46 11.92 -0.96 -2.55
CA LEU A 46 11.19 -1.67 -1.52
C LEU A 46 11.63 -1.14 -0.16
N PHE A 47 10.68 -0.69 0.66
CA PHE A 47 10.94 -0.32 2.05
C PHE A 47 10.67 -1.54 2.91
N VAL A 48 11.64 -2.02 3.67
CA VAL A 48 11.50 -3.25 4.45
C VAL A 48 11.64 -2.93 5.92
N ALA A 49 10.66 -3.34 6.74
CA ALA A 49 10.74 -3.32 8.19
C ALA A 49 10.78 -4.75 8.71
N LEU A 50 11.77 -5.02 9.56
CA LEU A 50 11.94 -6.32 10.21
C LEU A 50 11.28 -6.31 11.59
N PRO A 51 10.64 -7.42 12.00
CA PRO A 51 10.05 -7.52 13.33
C PRO A 51 11.13 -7.53 14.43
N ASP A 52 10.72 -7.21 15.66
CA ASP A 52 11.65 -7.06 16.78
C ASP A 52 12.46 -8.33 17.04
N SER A 53 11.79 -9.49 17.00
CA SER A 53 12.46 -10.77 17.26
C SER A 53 13.38 -11.20 16.12
N TYR A 54 13.37 -10.52 14.96
CA TYR A 54 14.06 -10.98 13.75
C TYR A 54 15.53 -11.30 14.03
N ARG A 55 16.27 -10.42 14.71
CA ARG A 55 17.70 -10.61 14.97
C ARG A 55 18.01 -11.71 16.00
N ALA A 56 17.06 -12.01 16.89
CA ALA A 56 17.23 -12.96 17.98
C ALA A 56 16.61 -14.33 17.69
N SER A 57 16.08 -14.54 16.48
CA SER A 57 15.24 -15.69 16.13
C SER A 57 15.57 -16.23 14.73
N SER A 58 15.44 -17.54 14.57
CA SER A 58 15.51 -18.25 13.29
C SER A 58 14.15 -18.43 12.61
N LYS A 59 13.07 -17.91 13.21
CA LYS A 59 11.70 -17.99 12.66
C LYS A 59 11.62 -17.40 11.25
N ARG A 60 10.74 -17.98 10.44
CA ARG A 60 10.22 -17.35 9.22
C ARG A 60 8.95 -16.59 9.55
N TYR A 61 8.76 -15.45 8.92
CA TYR A 61 7.69 -14.51 9.24
C TYR A 61 6.72 -14.36 8.07
N PRO A 62 5.41 -14.22 8.31
CA PRO A 62 4.48 -13.76 7.29
C PRO A 62 4.92 -12.38 6.76
N VAL A 63 4.53 -12.07 5.53
CA VAL A 63 4.98 -10.85 4.84
C VAL A 63 3.78 -9.99 4.42
N LEU A 64 3.78 -8.73 4.85
CA LEU A 64 2.83 -7.71 4.43
C LEU A 64 3.42 -6.95 3.25
N PHE A 65 2.77 -6.99 2.09
CA PHE A 65 3.12 -6.18 0.92
C PHE A 65 2.18 -4.99 0.83
N VAL A 66 2.70 -3.79 1.10
CA VAL A 66 1.91 -2.57 1.29
C VAL A 66 2.15 -1.61 0.14
N THR A 67 1.13 -1.26 -0.64
CA THR A 67 1.25 -0.24 -1.71
C THR A 67 1.47 1.17 -1.15
N ASP A 68 1.77 2.13 -2.03
CA ASP A 68 1.90 3.55 -1.65
C ASP A 68 2.92 3.79 -0.53
N ALA A 69 4.08 3.12 -0.60
CA ALA A 69 5.03 3.01 0.52
C ALA A 69 5.47 4.35 1.12
N ALA A 70 5.55 5.42 0.32
CA ALA A 70 5.92 6.74 0.82
C ALA A 70 5.02 7.23 1.98
N TYR A 71 3.73 6.89 1.93
CA TYR A 71 2.75 7.20 2.98
C TYR A 71 2.49 5.98 3.89
N ALA A 72 2.16 4.84 3.29
CA ALA A 72 1.56 3.73 4.02
C ALA A 72 2.58 2.93 4.83
N PHE A 73 3.84 2.80 4.36
CA PHE A 73 4.86 2.01 5.05
C PHE A 73 5.14 2.47 6.50
N PRO A 74 5.43 3.75 6.80
CA PRO A 74 5.72 4.17 8.17
C PRO A 74 4.53 3.95 9.13
N VAL A 75 3.30 4.11 8.64
CA VAL A 75 2.07 3.85 9.40
C VAL A 75 1.89 2.35 9.63
N ALA A 76 1.94 1.56 8.56
CA ALA A 76 1.72 0.12 8.59
C ALA A 76 2.75 -0.59 9.48
N ARG A 77 4.03 -0.30 9.32
CA ARG A 77 5.08 -0.92 10.15
C ARG A 77 4.91 -0.57 11.63
N SER A 78 4.51 0.66 11.96
CA SER A 78 4.31 1.10 13.35
C SER A 78 3.11 0.40 14.00
N ILE A 79 2.00 0.27 13.26
CA ILE A 79 0.81 -0.45 13.74
C ILE A 79 1.13 -1.94 13.92
N ALA A 80 1.78 -2.57 12.93
CA ALA A 80 2.14 -3.99 13.02
C ALA A 80 3.04 -4.27 14.24
N GLN A 81 4.10 -3.48 14.43
CA GLN A 81 4.98 -3.59 15.61
C GLN A 81 4.21 -3.40 16.92
N ARG A 82 3.35 -2.38 17.00
CA ARG A 82 2.55 -2.10 18.21
C ARG A 82 1.63 -3.28 18.56
N LEU A 83 0.93 -3.83 17.57
CA LEU A 83 0.00 -4.93 17.79
C LEU A 83 0.71 -6.24 18.12
N ALA A 84 1.87 -6.50 17.52
CA ALA A 84 2.69 -7.65 17.89
C ALA A 84 3.17 -7.57 19.36
N ARG A 85 3.68 -6.40 19.77
CA ARG A 85 4.18 -6.16 21.14
C ARG A 85 3.08 -6.23 22.21
N HIS A 86 1.90 -5.67 21.92
CA HIS A 86 0.93 -5.35 22.96
C HIS A 86 -0.47 -5.94 22.75
N ALA A 87 -0.76 -6.54 21.60
CA ALA A 87 -2.06 -7.12 21.30
C ALA A 87 -1.98 -8.62 20.92
N GLY A 88 -0.81 -9.25 21.05
CA GLY A 88 -0.63 -10.69 20.85
C GLY A 88 -0.75 -11.13 19.38
N LEU A 89 -0.62 -10.21 18.42
CA LEU A 89 -0.52 -10.56 17.01
C LEU A 89 0.84 -11.20 16.71
N GLU A 90 0.88 -12.03 15.68
CA GLU A 90 2.14 -12.54 15.17
C GLU A 90 2.98 -11.41 14.54
N GLU A 91 4.28 -11.48 14.73
CA GLU A 91 5.22 -10.59 14.07
C GLU A 91 5.27 -10.86 12.56
N ALA A 92 5.43 -9.81 11.75
CA ALA A 92 5.51 -9.90 10.30
C ALA A 92 6.64 -9.01 9.76
N ILE A 93 7.18 -9.40 8.60
CA ILE A 93 7.99 -8.49 7.79
C ILE A 93 7.04 -7.57 7.04
N VAL A 94 7.30 -6.26 7.05
CA VAL A 94 6.53 -5.29 6.26
C VAL A 94 7.37 -4.84 5.08
N VAL A 95 6.86 -5.04 3.86
CA VAL A 95 7.47 -4.65 2.59
C VAL A 95 6.59 -3.59 1.94
N GLY A 96 7.01 -2.33 1.99
CA GLY A 96 6.41 -1.23 1.25
C GLY A 96 6.84 -1.27 -0.21
N LEU A 97 5.85 -1.31 -1.10
CA LEU A 97 6.00 -1.19 -2.55
C LEU A 97 5.99 0.31 -2.92
N SER A 98 7.17 0.86 -3.22
CA SER A 98 7.32 2.27 -3.57
C SER A 98 6.98 2.55 -5.03
N TYR A 99 7.04 3.82 -5.39
CA TYR A 99 6.87 4.32 -6.75
C TYR A 99 8.13 4.09 -7.59
N ALA A 100 7.98 4.10 -8.91
CA ALA A 100 9.11 4.01 -9.82
C ALA A 100 10.04 5.22 -9.63
N LYS A 101 11.36 4.97 -9.63
CA LYS A 101 12.37 6.02 -9.50
C LYS A 101 12.25 7.00 -10.66
N GLY A 102 12.28 8.29 -10.34
CA GLY A 102 12.13 9.37 -11.31
C GLY A 102 10.70 9.71 -11.70
N ASP A 103 9.70 8.93 -11.24
CA ASP A 103 8.29 9.31 -11.35
C ASP A 103 7.83 10.06 -10.10
N SER A 104 6.86 10.94 -10.27
CA SER A 104 6.06 11.42 -9.14
C SER A 104 5.19 10.29 -8.58
N PRO A 105 4.77 10.40 -7.30
CA PRO A 105 3.81 9.46 -6.70
C PRO A 105 2.55 9.26 -7.52
N ALA A 106 1.91 10.35 -7.97
CA ALA A 106 0.64 10.28 -8.69
C ALA A 106 0.80 9.64 -10.08
N TYR A 107 1.88 9.97 -10.81
CA TYR A 107 2.16 9.36 -12.09
C TYR A 107 2.38 7.85 -11.99
N SER A 108 3.29 7.42 -11.09
CA SER A 108 3.64 6.00 -10.92
C SER A 108 2.43 5.19 -10.48
N ARG A 109 1.74 5.60 -9.41
CA ARG A 109 0.61 4.82 -8.89
C ARG A 109 -0.55 4.73 -9.88
N ARG A 110 -0.81 5.80 -10.64
CA ARG A 110 -1.87 5.81 -11.65
C ARG A 110 -1.54 4.84 -12.78
N ARG A 111 -0.30 4.83 -13.27
CA ARG A 111 0.14 3.87 -14.28
C ARG A 111 0.08 2.44 -13.77
N ASP A 112 0.71 2.20 -12.61
CA ASP A 112 1.02 0.87 -12.11
C ASP A 112 -0.18 0.19 -11.43
N TYR A 113 -1.16 0.94 -10.92
CA TYR A 113 -2.26 0.37 -10.12
C TYR A 113 -3.59 0.30 -10.89
N THR A 114 -3.69 0.92 -12.06
CA THR A 114 -4.94 0.94 -12.83
C THR A 114 -5.00 -0.19 -13.86
N PRO A 115 -6.15 -0.88 -13.98
CA PRO A 115 -6.27 -2.08 -14.82
C PRO A 115 -6.51 -1.80 -16.30
N THR A 116 -6.85 -0.56 -16.66
CA THR A 116 -7.13 -0.09 -18.02
C THR A 116 -6.66 1.36 -18.17
N VAL A 117 -6.54 1.81 -19.42
CA VAL A 117 -6.56 3.24 -19.73
C VAL A 117 -8.03 3.70 -19.68
N PRO A 118 -8.39 4.69 -18.84
CA PRO A 118 -9.77 5.15 -18.74
C PRO A 118 -10.35 5.56 -20.09
N ALA A 119 -11.60 5.17 -20.34
CA ALA A 119 -12.32 5.62 -21.54
C ALA A 119 -12.70 7.10 -21.47
N ALA A 120 -12.93 7.62 -20.25
CA ALA A 120 -13.04 9.05 -20.03
C ALA A 120 -11.65 9.68 -20.23
N GLY A 121 -11.53 10.60 -21.18
CA GLY A 121 -10.29 11.35 -21.40
C GLY A 121 -10.11 12.47 -20.37
N GLY A 122 -9.27 13.47 -20.71
CA GLY A 122 -9.17 14.70 -19.92
C GLY A 122 -8.18 14.66 -18.74
N TYR A 123 -7.46 13.55 -18.58
CA TYR A 123 -6.39 13.49 -17.57
C TYR A 123 -5.19 14.34 -17.97
N THR A 124 -4.65 15.06 -17.00
CA THR A 124 -3.37 15.75 -17.12
C THR A 124 -2.27 14.93 -16.45
N SER A 125 -1.04 15.15 -16.91
CA SER A 125 0.14 14.57 -16.29
C SER A 125 0.74 15.59 -15.34
N ASP A 126 1.14 15.13 -14.16
CA ASP A 126 1.94 15.88 -13.20
C ASP A 126 3.44 15.76 -13.48
N MET A 127 3.83 15.00 -14.52
CA MET A 127 5.19 14.87 -15.00
C MET A 127 5.39 15.72 -16.26
N ALA A 128 6.20 16.77 -16.16
CA ALA A 128 6.51 17.66 -17.28
C ALA A 128 7.04 16.89 -18.50
N GLY A 129 6.46 17.16 -19.68
CA GLY A 129 6.87 16.51 -20.94
C GLY A 129 6.43 15.05 -21.11
N ARG A 130 5.68 14.48 -20.16
CA ARG A 130 5.20 13.09 -20.24
C ARG A 130 3.68 13.04 -20.30
N ALA A 131 3.13 12.24 -21.20
CA ALA A 131 1.70 12.00 -21.26
C ALA A 131 1.21 11.20 -20.03
N PRO A 132 -0.05 11.38 -19.61
CA PRO A 132 -0.68 10.53 -18.61
C PRO A 132 -0.52 9.04 -18.91
N ALA A 133 -0.27 8.25 -17.87
CA ALA A 133 -0.10 6.80 -18.00
C ALA A 133 -1.02 6.04 -17.03
N PHE A 134 -1.54 4.91 -17.51
CA PHE A 134 -2.56 4.05 -16.91
C PHE A 134 -2.42 2.62 -17.45
N GLY A 135 -3.11 1.66 -16.85
CA GLY A 135 -3.36 0.35 -17.46
C GLY A 135 -2.28 -0.69 -17.26
N GLU A 136 -1.25 -0.45 -16.45
CA GLU A 136 -0.13 -1.37 -16.26
C GLU A 136 -0.27 -2.29 -15.04
N ALA A 137 -1.44 -2.35 -14.39
CA ALA A 137 -1.66 -3.19 -13.21
C ALA A 137 -1.29 -4.67 -13.38
N ASP A 138 -1.55 -5.25 -14.56
CA ASP A 138 -1.19 -6.64 -14.81
C ASP A 138 0.33 -6.83 -14.90
N GLY A 139 1.03 -5.89 -15.54
CA GLY A 139 2.50 -5.88 -15.63
C GLY A 139 3.14 -5.68 -14.26
N TYR A 140 2.62 -4.73 -13.47
CA TYR A 140 3.08 -4.47 -12.11
C TYR A 140 2.83 -5.68 -11.18
N GLY A 141 1.68 -6.34 -11.30
CA GLY A 141 1.37 -7.59 -10.60
C GLY A 141 2.38 -8.71 -10.90
N ARG A 142 2.78 -8.87 -12.16
CA ARG A 142 3.82 -9.83 -12.56
C ARG A 142 5.19 -9.44 -12.02
N PHE A 143 5.55 -8.17 -12.02
CA PHE A 143 6.79 -7.68 -11.39
C PHE A 143 6.82 -8.07 -9.89
N ILE A 144 5.73 -7.85 -9.16
CA ILE A 144 5.65 -8.25 -7.74
C ILE A 144 5.87 -9.75 -7.60
N ALA A 145 5.13 -10.57 -8.36
CA ALA A 145 5.19 -12.02 -8.24
C ALA A 145 6.53 -12.64 -8.67
N ASN A 146 7.12 -12.13 -9.76
CA ASN A 146 8.27 -12.77 -10.42
C ASN A 146 9.61 -12.17 -10.03
N GLU A 147 9.64 -10.95 -9.47
CA GLU A 147 10.89 -10.24 -9.17
C GLU A 147 10.96 -9.82 -7.69
N VAL A 148 9.89 -9.26 -7.14
CA VAL A 148 9.87 -8.86 -5.72
C VAL A 148 9.82 -10.09 -4.81
N PHE A 149 8.92 -11.06 -5.05
CA PHE A 149 8.81 -12.22 -4.18
C PHE A 149 10.10 -13.04 -4.09
N PRO A 150 10.80 -13.40 -5.18
CA PRO A 150 12.08 -14.11 -5.09
C PRO A 150 13.16 -13.31 -4.36
N LEU A 151 13.20 -11.99 -4.54
CA LEU A 151 14.13 -11.11 -3.84
C LEU A 151 13.89 -11.16 -2.32
N ILE A 152 12.63 -11.00 -1.89
CA ILE A 152 12.26 -11.06 -0.48
C ILE A 152 12.55 -12.45 0.11
N ALA A 153 12.24 -13.52 -0.62
CA ALA A 153 12.49 -14.90 -0.19
C ALA A 153 13.99 -15.20 0.01
N THR A 154 14.84 -14.57 -0.80
CA THR A 154 16.29 -14.76 -0.78
C THR A 154 16.95 -13.95 0.34
N LEU A 155 16.54 -12.70 0.50
CA LEU A 155 17.19 -11.77 1.44
C LEU A 155 16.69 -11.91 2.88
N TYR A 156 15.47 -12.41 3.07
CA TYR A 156 14.84 -12.45 4.39
C TYR A 156 14.31 -13.83 4.76
N ARG A 157 14.17 -14.05 6.08
CA ARG A 157 13.41 -15.20 6.62
C ARG A 157 11.91 -14.95 6.45
N ALA A 158 11.48 -14.85 5.20
CA ALA A 158 10.08 -14.71 4.82
C ALA A 158 9.43 -16.08 4.68
N ASP A 159 8.19 -16.19 5.15
CA ASP A 159 7.27 -17.27 4.80
C ASP A 159 6.45 -16.84 3.58
N MET A 160 6.91 -17.27 2.40
CA MET A 160 6.26 -16.93 1.13
C MET A 160 4.99 -17.75 0.86
N GLN A 161 4.56 -18.59 1.80
CA GLN A 161 3.22 -19.19 1.80
C GLN A 161 2.21 -18.36 2.61
N ARG A 162 2.65 -17.26 3.24
CA ARG A 162 1.81 -16.36 4.04
C ARG A 162 2.04 -14.90 3.67
N LYS A 163 1.61 -14.54 2.47
CA LYS A 163 1.72 -13.20 1.89
C LYS A 163 0.38 -12.50 1.99
N ILE A 164 0.41 -11.28 2.53
CA ILE A 164 -0.77 -10.44 2.70
C ILE A 164 -0.58 -9.18 1.84
N PHE A 165 -1.44 -8.96 0.86
CA PHE A 165 -1.48 -7.71 0.12
C PHE A 165 -2.26 -6.65 0.88
N VAL A 166 -1.75 -5.42 0.92
CA VAL A 166 -2.38 -4.30 1.62
C VAL A 166 -2.42 -3.11 0.68
N GLY A 167 -3.63 -2.64 0.39
CA GLY A 167 -3.86 -1.51 -0.49
C GLY A 167 -4.92 -0.56 0.05
N HIS A 168 -4.89 0.66 -0.47
CA HIS A 168 -5.93 1.66 -0.25
C HIS A 168 -6.21 2.44 -1.54
N SER A 169 -7.48 2.73 -1.85
CA SER A 169 -7.86 3.54 -3.01
C SER A 169 -7.37 2.85 -4.29
N TYR A 170 -6.55 3.48 -5.13
CA TYR A 170 -5.91 2.80 -6.27
C TYR A 170 -5.03 1.61 -5.87
N GLY A 171 -4.39 1.62 -4.70
CA GLY A 171 -3.69 0.43 -4.19
C GLY A 171 -4.64 -0.76 -4.01
N SER A 172 -5.87 -0.49 -3.55
CA SER A 172 -6.93 -1.51 -3.47
C SER A 172 -7.53 -1.86 -4.82
N LEU A 173 -7.59 -0.91 -5.77
CA LEU A 173 -7.97 -1.20 -7.16
C LEU A 173 -7.01 -2.23 -7.78
N LEU A 174 -5.70 -2.06 -7.58
CA LEU A 174 -4.70 -3.07 -7.93
C LEU A 174 -4.97 -4.38 -7.18
N GLY A 175 -5.22 -4.33 -5.88
CA GLY A 175 -5.53 -5.53 -5.08
C GLY A 175 -6.71 -6.34 -5.62
N VAL A 176 -7.83 -5.68 -5.96
CA VAL A 176 -8.99 -6.33 -6.59
C VAL A 176 -8.64 -6.83 -7.99
N HIS A 177 -7.86 -6.08 -8.77
CA HIS A 177 -7.37 -6.55 -10.08
C HIS A 177 -6.56 -7.85 -9.95
N LEU A 178 -5.65 -7.94 -8.97
CA LEU A 178 -4.88 -9.16 -8.71
C LEU A 178 -5.77 -10.30 -8.23
N LEU A 179 -6.74 -10.04 -7.35
CA LEU A 179 -7.72 -11.03 -6.91
C LEU A 179 -8.48 -11.65 -8.09
N LEU A 180 -8.91 -10.83 -9.05
CA LEU A 180 -9.71 -11.28 -10.20
C LEU A 180 -8.87 -11.87 -11.35
N THR A 181 -7.55 -11.69 -11.35
CA THR A 181 -6.68 -12.21 -12.43
C THR A 181 -5.81 -13.38 -11.98
N ARG A 182 -5.32 -13.34 -10.75
CA ARG A 182 -4.42 -14.32 -10.13
C ARG A 182 -4.68 -14.38 -8.63
N PRO A 183 -5.85 -14.91 -8.17
CA PRO A 183 -6.23 -14.87 -6.76
C PRO A 183 -5.21 -15.51 -5.82
N ALA A 184 -4.49 -16.53 -6.28
CA ALA A 184 -3.46 -17.23 -5.49
C ALA A 184 -2.11 -16.48 -5.41
N THR A 185 -1.98 -15.26 -5.96
CA THR A 185 -0.76 -14.46 -5.82
C THR A 185 -0.51 -14.06 -4.37
N PHE A 186 -1.57 -13.78 -3.60
CA PHE A 186 -1.52 -13.57 -2.15
C PHE A 186 -2.54 -14.46 -1.47
N GLU A 187 -2.21 -14.95 -0.28
CA GLU A 187 -3.16 -15.75 0.50
C GLU A 187 -4.26 -14.87 1.12
N HIS A 188 -3.91 -13.63 1.48
CA HIS A 188 -4.83 -12.68 2.08
C HIS A 188 -4.70 -11.27 1.48
N TYR A 189 -5.81 -10.54 1.49
CA TYR A 189 -5.91 -9.19 0.98
C TYR A 189 -6.58 -8.29 2.03
N ILE A 190 -5.95 -7.17 2.37
CA ILE A 190 -6.53 -6.09 3.18
C ILE A 190 -6.74 -4.89 2.25
N LEU A 191 -7.99 -4.65 1.86
CA LEU A 191 -8.33 -3.71 0.79
C LEU A 191 -9.20 -2.57 1.34
N GLY A 192 -8.59 -1.40 1.45
CA GLY A 192 -9.21 -0.15 1.90
C GLY A 192 -9.85 0.63 0.78
N SER A 193 -11.13 0.95 0.89
CA SER A 193 -11.83 1.89 0.01
C SER A 193 -11.46 1.71 -1.47
N PRO A 194 -11.64 0.50 -2.05
CA PRO A 194 -11.25 0.23 -3.43
C PRO A 194 -11.97 1.18 -4.38
N SER A 195 -11.23 1.77 -5.32
CA SER A 195 -11.73 2.71 -6.33
C SER A 195 -12.55 1.98 -7.41
N LEU A 196 -13.59 1.25 -7.02
CA LEU A 196 -14.43 0.43 -7.89
C LEU A 196 -15.19 1.24 -8.94
N TRP A 197 -15.27 2.56 -8.78
CA TRP A 197 -15.80 3.50 -9.78
C TRP A 197 -14.91 3.59 -11.02
N PHE A 198 -13.62 3.24 -10.92
CA PHE A 198 -12.63 3.45 -11.97
C PHE A 198 -13.07 2.88 -13.32
N ASP A 199 -12.87 3.69 -14.37
CA ASP A 199 -13.21 3.37 -15.76
C ASP A 199 -14.62 2.78 -15.91
N ARG A 200 -15.62 3.51 -15.36
CA ARG A 200 -17.05 3.15 -15.42
C ARG A 200 -17.36 1.81 -14.74
N GLY A 201 -16.61 1.47 -13.69
CA GLY A 201 -16.81 0.22 -12.96
C GLY A 201 -16.23 -1.00 -13.65
N VAL A 202 -15.09 -0.86 -14.35
CA VAL A 202 -14.49 -1.95 -15.14
C VAL A 202 -14.30 -3.25 -14.37
N LEU A 203 -14.03 -3.18 -13.06
CA LEU A 203 -13.82 -4.37 -12.23
C LEU A 203 -15.10 -5.18 -11.98
N PHE A 204 -16.30 -4.58 -12.05
CA PHE A 204 -17.55 -5.35 -11.99
C PHE A 204 -17.71 -6.26 -13.21
N GLY A 205 -17.35 -5.77 -14.41
CA GLY A 205 -17.35 -6.61 -15.60
C GLY A 205 -16.29 -7.72 -15.55
N ARG A 206 -15.12 -7.45 -14.96
CA ARG A 206 -14.07 -8.46 -14.78
C ARG A 206 -14.44 -9.52 -13.74
N GLU A 207 -15.17 -9.13 -12.70
CA GLU A 207 -15.72 -10.04 -11.70
C GLU A 207 -16.69 -11.03 -12.35
N GLN A 208 -17.64 -10.55 -13.15
CA GLN A 208 -18.57 -11.40 -13.91
C GLN A 208 -17.85 -12.33 -14.89
N ALA A 209 -16.82 -11.82 -15.58
CA ALA A 209 -16.01 -12.62 -16.49
C ALA A 209 -15.24 -13.73 -15.75
N TYR A 210 -14.68 -13.44 -14.57
CA TYR A 210 -14.04 -14.45 -13.72
C TYR A 210 -15.05 -15.52 -13.32
N ALA A 211 -16.22 -15.12 -12.82
CA ALA A 211 -17.30 -16.01 -12.40
C ALA A 211 -17.83 -16.92 -13.51
N SER A 212 -17.82 -16.43 -14.75
CA SER A 212 -18.27 -17.21 -15.91
C SER A 212 -17.27 -18.29 -16.32
N ALA A 213 -15.99 -18.15 -15.95
CA ALA A 213 -14.90 -19.03 -16.35
C ALA A 213 -14.36 -19.90 -15.19
N HIS A 214 -14.67 -19.57 -13.94
CA HIS A 214 -14.12 -20.21 -12.76
C HIS A 214 -15.21 -20.48 -11.72
N HIS A 215 -15.05 -21.59 -10.99
CA HIS A 215 -15.96 -21.99 -9.90
C HIS A 215 -15.30 -21.95 -8.53
N ASP A 216 -14.05 -21.50 -8.46
CA ASP A 216 -13.32 -21.34 -7.20
C ASP A 216 -12.41 -20.10 -7.26
N MET A 217 -12.07 -19.56 -6.09
CA MET A 217 -11.17 -18.42 -5.90
C MET A 217 -10.47 -18.58 -4.56
N ARG A 218 -9.22 -19.04 -4.55
CA ARG A 218 -8.46 -19.27 -3.32
C ARG A 218 -7.84 -17.97 -2.80
N ALA A 219 -8.55 -17.27 -1.92
CA ALA A 219 -8.09 -16.06 -1.24
C ALA A 219 -8.96 -15.73 -0.01
N SER A 220 -8.43 -14.98 0.95
CA SER A 220 -9.27 -14.29 1.97
C SER A 220 -9.15 -12.78 1.80
N VAL A 221 -10.29 -12.08 1.84
CA VAL A 221 -10.35 -10.63 1.61
C VAL A 221 -11.01 -9.91 2.78
N TYR A 222 -10.30 -8.95 3.35
CA TYR A 222 -10.81 -8.01 4.33
C TYR A 222 -10.97 -6.65 3.66
N PHE A 223 -12.21 -6.29 3.40
CA PHE A 223 -12.60 -4.97 2.94
C PHE A 223 -12.86 -4.04 4.11
N GLY A 224 -12.32 -2.83 4.04
CA GLY A 224 -12.64 -1.75 4.98
C GLY A 224 -12.89 -0.44 4.24
N ILE A 225 -13.87 0.35 4.68
CA ILE A 225 -14.22 1.61 4.04
C ILE A 225 -14.76 2.62 5.06
N GLY A 226 -14.51 3.91 4.85
CA GLY A 226 -15.05 4.98 5.67
C GLY A 226 -16.53 5.20 5.39
N GLY A 227 -17.35 5.30 6.44
CA GLY A 227 -18.79 5.52 6.28
C GLY A 227 -19.13 6.86 5.60
N ARG A 228 -18.22 7.85 5.66
CA ARG A 228 -18.38 9.15 5.01
C ARG A 228 -17.98 9.16 3.53
N GLU A 229 -17.58 8.02 2.98
CA GLU A 229 -17.34 7.83 1.54
C GLU A 229 -18.64 7.51 0.77
N THR A 230 -19.78 7.68 1.42
CA THR A 230 -21.11 7.64 0.79
C THR A 230 -21.31 8.92 -0.01
N LEU A 231 -21.92 8.81 -1.18
CA LEU A 231 -22.25 9.98 -2.00
C LEU A 231 -23.19 10.94 -1.26
N ALA A 232 -23.01 12.24 -1.45
CA ALA A 232 -23.83 13.22 -0.73
C ALA A 232 -25.32 13.12 -1.13
N PRO A 233 -26.26 13.35 -0.19
CA PRO A 233 -27.69 13.31 -0.48
C PRO A 233 -28.07 14.25 -1.65
N GLY A 234 -28.89 13.75 -2.57
CA GLY A 234 -29.36 14.52 -3.73
C GLY A 234 -28.45 14.45 -4.96
N GLN A 235 -27.25 13.88 -4.85
CA GLN A 235 -26.41 13.58 -6.02
C GLN A 235 -26.84 12.26 -6.68
N LYS A 236 -26.68 12.17 -8.00
CA LYS A 236 -27.01 10.97 -8.77
C LYS A 236 -25.78 10.07 -8.84
N ARG A 237 -25.81 8.95 -8.12
CA ARG A 237 -24.74 7.94 -8.16
C ARG A 237 -24.42 7.51 -9.58
N SER A 238 -23.13 7.52 -9.88
CA SER A 238 -22.53 6.98 -11.10
C SER A 238 -21.21 6.30 -10.75
N ARG A 239 -20.62 5.55 -11.69
CA ARG A 239 -19.27 5.00 -11.53
C ARG A 239 -18.26 5.91 -12.22
N SER A 240 -18.20 7.16 -11.73
CA SER A 240 -17.22 8.18 -12.07
C SER A 240 -16.52 8.64 -10.79
N GLU A 241 -15.37 9.29 -10.92
CA GLU A 241 -14.60 9.77 -9.76
C GLU A 241 -15.43 10.76 -8.91
N GLU A 242 -16.21 11.61 -9.55
CA GLU A 242 -16.95 12.70 -8.92
C GLU A 242 -18.29 12.28 -8.31
N ASP A 243 -18.93 11.23 -8.87
CA ASP A 243 -20.29 10.81 -8.50
C ASP A 243 -20.35 9.39 -7.91
N ALA A 244 -19.21 8.84 -7.48
CA ALA A 244 -19.14 7.53 -6.86
C ALA A 244 -19.76 7.53 -5.45
N ASP A 245 -20.63 6.57 -5.20
CA ASP A 245 -20.94 6.13 -3.83
C ASP A 245 -20.06 4.93 -3.52
N MET A 246 -18.89 5.18 -2.93
CA MET A 246 -17.89 4.13 -2.72
C MET A 246 -18.36 3.06 -1.74
N VAL A 247 -19.16 3.45 -0.74
CA VAL A 247 -19.76 2.50 0.22
C VAL A 247 -20.75 1.58 -0.49
N ALA A 248 -21.63 2.14 -1.33
CA ALA A 248 -22.59 1.36 -2.08
C ALA A 248 -21.91 0.47 -3.14
N ASP A 249 -20.92 0.97 -3.86
CA ASP A 249 -20.13 0.19 -4.83
C ASP A 249 -19.45 -1.01 -4.16
N LEU A 250 -18.82 -0.80 -3.00
CA LEU A 250 -18.15 -1.90 -2.28
C LEU A 250 -19.12 -2.94 -1.74
N ARG A 251 -20.27 -2.52 -1.22
CA ARG A 251 -21.33 -3.45 -0.78
C ARG A 251 -21.87 -4.28 -1.94
N GLU A 252 -22.09 -3.66 -3.09
CA GLU A 252 -22.54 -4.35 -4.31
C GLU A 252 -21.51 -5.36 -4.79
N PHE A 253 -20.23 -4.98 -4.80
CA PHE A 253 -19.14 -5.85 -5.24
C PHE A 253 -18.92 -7.03 -4.28
N ASP A 254 -18.91 -6.81 -2.96
CA ASP A 254 -18.80 -7.91 -1.98
C ASP A 254 -20.01 -8.86 -2.07
N ALA A 255 -21.22 -8.32 -2.30
CA ALA A 255 -22.40 -9.14 -2.50
C ALA A 255 -22.31 -10.01 -3.76
N ALA A 256 -21.76 -9.48 -4.87
CA ALA A 256 -21.52 -10.25 -6.09
C ALA A 256 -20.54 -11.41 -5.83
N LEU A 257 -19.39 -11.14 -5.22
CA LEU A 257 -18.42 -12.18 -4.86
C LEU A 257 -19.02 -13.29 -3.99
N ARG A 258 -19.81 -12.92 -2.97
CA ARG A 258 -20.49 -13.88 -2.09
C ARG A 258 -21.55 -14.71 -2.82
N ALA A 259 -22.25 -14.13 -3.80
CA ALA A 259 -23.31 -14.81 -4.54
C ALA A 259 -22.78 -16.02 -5.33
N HIS A 260 -21.52 -15.96 -5.78
CA HIS A 260 -20.86 -17.05 -6.52
C HIS A 260 -20.47 -18.24 -5.64
N ARG A 261 -20.39 -18.08 -4.31
CA ARG A 261 -20.09 -19.14 -3.33
C ARG A 261 -18.80 -19.93 -3.66
N TYR A 262 -17.76 -19.23 -4.10
CA TYR A 262 -16.45 -19.84 -4.33
C TYR A 262 -15.96 -20.57 -3.05
N PRO A 263 -15.67 -21.89 -3.11
CA PRO A 263 -15.30 -22.65 -1.92
C PRO A 263 -14.06 -22.13 -1.20
N GLY A 264 -13.08 -21.61 -1.94
CA GLY A 264 -11.82 -21.10 -1.44
C GLY A 264 -11.81 -19.61 -1.09
N LEU A 265 -12.94 -18.90 -1.25
CA LEU A 265 -13.03 -17.45 -1.00
C LEU A 265 -13.70 -17.17 0.34
N GLU A 266 -13.01 -16.41 1.18
CA GLU A 266 -13.62 -15.78 2.35
C GLU A 266 -13.60 -14.26 2.18
N THR A 267 -14.74 -13.60 2.35
CA THR A 267 -14.81 -12.13 2.39
C THR A 267 -15.38 -11.61 3.69
N ARG A 268 -14.80 -10.51 4.20
CA ARG A 268 -15.32 -9.70 5.30
C ARG A 268 -15.32 -8.25 4.87
N LEU A 269 -16.43 -7.55 5.09
CA LEU A 269 -16.57 -6.12 4.83
C LEU A 269 -16.88 -5.40 6.13
N GLU A 270 -16.10 -4.38 6.46
CA GLU A 270 -16.32 -3.50 7.60
C GLU A 270 -16.44 -2.03 7.16
N VAL A 271 -17.54 -1.37 7.56
CA VAL A 271 -17.74 0.06 7.33
C VAL A 271 -17.42 0.80 8.64
N PHE A 272 -16.39 1.63 8.63
CA PHE A 272 -15.97 2.41 9.78
C PHE A 272 -16.78 3.70 9.85
N ALA A 273 -17.81 3.70 10.70
CA ALA A 273 -18.68 4.86 10.89
C ALA A 273 -17.86 6.09 11.34
N GLY A 274 -18.06 7.24 10.69
CA GLY A 274 -17.39 8.49 11.03
C GLY A 274 -16.04 8.71 10.34
N GLU A 275 -15.44 7.67 9.76
CA GLU A 275 -14.21 7.79 8.97
C GLU A 275 -14.51 8.19 7.52
N ASP A 276 -13.55 8.86 6.89
CA ASP A 276 -13.56 9.25 5.48
C ASP A 276 -12.41 8.60 4.70
N HIS A 277 -12.30 8.92 3.41
CA HIS A 277 -11.32 8.33 2.51
C HIS A 277 -9.89 8.54 2.98
N ALA A 278 -9.55 9.65 3.65
CA ALA A 278 -8.19 9.91 4.11
C ALA A 278 -7.90 9.30 5.49
N SER A 279 -8.92 9.21 6.35
CA SER A 279 -8.74 8.81 7.75
C SER A 279 -8.84 7.30 8.00
N VAL A 280 -9.48 6.53 7.09
CA VAL A 280 -9.83 5.13 7.35
C VAL A 280 -8.66 4.14 7.37
N PHE A 281 -7.55 4.43 6.67
CA PHE A 281 -6.48 3.45 6.46
C PHE A 281 -5.91 2.81 7.76
N PRO A 282 -5.59 3.56 8.83
CA PRO A 282 -5.14 2.96 10.09
C PRO A 282 -6.15 2.00 10.73
N PHE A 283 -7.46 2.29 10.62
CA PHE A 283 -8.54 1.46 11.16
C PHE A 283 -8.67 0.14 10.38
N LEU A 284 -8.78 0.26 9.05
CA LEU A 284 -8.73 -0.86 8.11
C LEU A 284 -7.55 -1.76 8.42
N PHE A 285 -6.34 -1.19 8.45
CA PHE A 285 -5.12 -1.96 8.57
C PHE A 285 -5.06 -2.68 9.92
N THR A 286 -5.39 -1.99 11.02
CA THR A 286 -5.46 -2.58 12.35
C THR A 286 -6.42 -3.77 12.42
N HIS A 287 -7.62 -3.64 11.84
CA HIS A 287 -8.63 -4.70 11.88
C HIS A 287 -8.31 -5.84 10.90
N GLY A 288 -7.76 -5.53 9.73
CA GLY A 288 -7.28 -6.53 8.77
C GLY A 288 -6.13 -7.39 9.34
N LEU A 289 -5.19 -6.78 10.06
CA LEU A 289 -4.13 -7.55 10.74
C LEU A 289 -4.70 -8.51 11.80
N ARG A 290 -5.73 -8.10 12.55
CA ARG A 290 -6.41 -8.99 13.51
C ARG A 290 -7.12 -10.16 12.83
N ALA A 291 -7.55 -10.00 11.58
CA ALA A 291 -8.15 -11.07 10.81
C ALA A 291 -7.11 -12.15 10.44
N TYR A 292 -5.90 -11.74 10.02
CA TYR A 292 -4.94 -12.63 9.34
C TYR A 292 -3.63 -12.93 10.09
N LEU A 293 -3.24 -12.14 11.10
CA LEU A 293 -2.00 -12.34 11.88
C LEU A 293 -2.27 -12.75 13.33
N LYS A 294 -3.05 -13.82 13.51
CA LYS A 294 -3.26 -14.39 14.85
C LYS A 294 -2.07 -15.25 15.24
N LYS A 295 -1.52 -15.03 16.43
CA LYS A 295 -0.51 -15.93 16.99
C LYS A 295 -1.18 -17.28 17.29
N GLU A 296 -0.61 -18.36 16.79
CA GLU A 296 -1.02 -19.70 17.22
C GLU A 296 -0.87 -19.79 18.75
N ARG A 297 -1.93 -20.26 19.42
CA ARG A 297 -1.96 -20.39 20.88
C ARG A 297 -1.14 -21.58 21.34
#